data_AF-A0A5B7V631-F1
#
_entry.id   AF-A0A5B7V631-F1
#
_cell.length_a   1.000
_cell.length_b   1.000
_cell.length_c   1.000
_cell.angle_alpha   90.00
_cell.angle_beta   90.00
_cell.angle_gamma   90.00
#
_symmetry.space_group_name_H-M   'P 1'
#
loop_
_entity.id
_entity.type
_entity.pdbx_description
1 polymer ?
#
loop_
_entity_poly.entity_id
_entity_poly.type
_entity_poly.pdbx_seq_one_letter_code
_entity_poly.pdbx_strand_id
1 'polypeptide(L)'
;MAGDTQTISHFASTTPRKAAAPPAEGTAPPTEVAAPPTVRAGRPGPLARSSAARELGLKRGEFELAVMLGRVRTVPDPAGVRRRVSREEIDRVRETPGFPESLRDGVKTVGTAEGAALLDITQARFTRLARTGVLTPVKFYLNRYRAVVWLYLAEELREFAACEANAPLLTGRAPDMMRAQLTSGADLRARNWRRRQVGFLLRQAEGPWERVAVTASFLDPMSLAQLVRDPYERAYLHRLSPQPLTQAGPESPTTHIVERITTADDPDEISWLRANLSLGLAEARRHRPAPRPGRPPLSATVRPHGAPEQPQTPALGDNCGAAWASEAASSAVTAPAPLSRERDTGRREEPRGLLRWLRRRRGRPED
;
A
#
# COMPACT_ATOMS: atom_id res chain seq x y z
N MET A 1 -39.91 21.35 -49.79
CA MET A 1 -39.31 20.13 -50.36
C MET A 1 -38.77 19.34 -49.18
N ALA A 2 -39.47 18.33 -48.69
CA ALA A 2 -39.59 16.99 -49.29
C ALA A 2 -38.18 16.39 -49.50
N GLY A 3 -37.81 15.23 -48.98
CA GLY A 3 -38.55 14.30 -48.13
C GLY A 3 -37.61 13.22 -47.60
N ASP A 4 -38.24 12.32 -46.85
CA ASP A 4 -37.72 11.09 -46.26
C ASP A 4 -37.07 10.15 -47.28
N THR A 5 -36.15 9.29 -46.84
CA THR A 5 -36.41 7.85 -46.64
C THR A 5 -35.13 7.13 -46.21
N GLN A 6 -35.19 6.40 -45.11
CA GLN A 6 -34.60 5.06 -45.04
C GLN A 6 -35.32 4.22 -43.99
N THR A 7 -36.32 3.51 -44.51
CA THR A 7 -36.80 2.17 -44.17
C THR A 7 -35.70 1.27 -43.61
N ILE A 8 -35.98 0.53 -42.53
CA ILE A 8 -35.69 -0.90 -42.39
C ILE A 8 -36.66 -1.51 -41.36
N SER A 9 -37.17 -2.68 -41.75
CA SER A 9 -38.32 -3.44 -41.28
C SER A 9 -38.26 -4.04 -39.87
N HIS A 10 -39.45 -4.09 -39.27
CA HIS A 10 -40.13 -5.23 -38.64
C HIS A 10 -39.27 -6.39 -38.08
N PHE A 11 -39.41 -6.63 -36.77
CA PHE A 11 -39.51 -7.98 -36.24
C PHE A 11 -40.69 -8.09 -35.28
N ALA A 12 -41.44 -9.18 -35.46
CA ALA A 12 -42.79 -9.40 -34.98
C ALA A 12 -42.86 -9.76 -33.50
N SER A 13 -43.87 -9.19 -32.85
CA SER A 13 -44.48 -9.68 -31.61
C SER A 13 -45.11 -11.06 -31.85
N THR A 14 -44.89 -12.02 -30.95
CA THR A 14 -45.87 -13.08 -30.66
C THR A 14 -45.60 -13.64 -29.25
N THR A 15 -46.53 -13.38 -28.35
CA THR A 15 -46.63 -13.99 -27.02
C THR A 15 -47.96 -14.77 -26.99
N PRO A 16 -47.98 -16.07 -26.66
CA PRO A 16 -49.20 -16.73 -26.21
C PRO A 16 -49.15 -16.85 -24.67
N ARG A 17 -50.07 -16.23 -23.93
CA ARG A 17 -51.46 -16.62 -23.64
C ARG A 17 -51.57 -17.58 -22.44
N LYS A 18 -52.20 -17.01 -21.41
CA LYS A 18 -52.67 -17.53 -20.11
C LYS A 18 -53.91 -18.43 -20.25
N ALA A 19 -53.96 -19.53 -19.51
CA ALA A 19 -55.16 -20.30 -19.10
C ALA A 19 -54.76 -21.16 -17.87
N ALA A 20 -55.29 -20.94 -16.67
CA ALA A 20 -56.57 -21.40 -16.08
C ALA A 20 -56.54 -22.87 -15.59
N ALA A 21 -56.71 -23.04 -14.26
CA ALA A 21 -56.78 -24.29 -13.44
C ALA A 21 -58.24 -24.88 -13.40
N PRO A 22 -58.70 -25.76 -12.46
CA PRO A 22 -58.14 -26.72 -11.45
C PRO A 22 -58.86 -28.12 -11.59
N PRO A 23 -59.25 -28.97 -10.57
CA PRO A 23 -58.98 -29.15 -9.10
C PRO A 23 -58.56 -30.61 -8.72
N ALA A 24 -58.27 -31.04 -7.48
CA ALA A 24 -59.14 -31.27 -6.30
C ALA A 24 -58.26 -31.72 -5.09
N GLU A 25 -58.45 -31.12 -3.91
CA GLU A 25 -59.14 -31.65 -2.70
C GLU A 25 -58.23 -32.38 -1.69
N GLY A 26 -58.32 -31.97 -0.42
CA GLY A 26 -57.63 -32.57 0.72
C GLY A 26 -57.57 -31.66 1.96
N THR A 27 -58.69 -31.58 2.67
CA THR A 27 -58.91 -30.86 3.95
C THR A 27 -58.28 -31.59 5.16
N ALA A 28 -57.60 -30.88 6.09
CA ALA A 28 -57.68 -30.99 7.58
C ALA A 28 -56.62 -30.05 8.28
N PRO A 29 -56.64 -29.79 9.62
CA PRO A 29 -56.95 -28.51 10.27
C PRO A 29 -55.71 -27.80 10.92
N PRO A 30 -55.85 -26.60 11.55
CA PRO A 30 -54.70 -25.78 11.92
C PRO A 30 -54.08 -26.24 13.25
N THR A 31 -52.77 -26.52 13.23
CA THR A 31 -51.97 -26.61 14.46
C THR A 31 -51.23 -25.29 14.61
N GLU A 32 -51.63 -24.54 15.61
CA GLU A 32 -50.93 -23.40 16.17
C GLU A 32 -49.53 -23.85 16.64
N VAL A 33 -48.51 -23.55 15.83
CA VAL A 33 -47.11 -23.72 16.21
C VAL A 33 -46.45 -22.35 16.17
N ALA A 34 -46.25 -21.83 17.38
CA ALA A 34 -45.21 -20.92 17.82
C ALA A 34 -44.59 -19.99 16.76
N ALA A 35 -44.87 -18.70 16.94
CA ALA A 35 -44.10 -17.61 16.33
C ALA A 35 -42.58 -17.94 16.38
N PRO A 36 -41.84 -17.74 15.27
CA PRO A 36 -40.41 -17.98 15.27
C PRO A 36 -39.77 -17.10 16.35
N PRO A 37 -38.78 -17.62 17.11
CA PRO A 37 -38.07 -16.81 18.07
C PRO A 37 -37.54 -15.59 17.34
N THR A 38 -37.92 -14.42 17.83
CA THR A 38 -37.40 -13.13 17.40
C THR A 38 -35.90 -13.30 17.32
N VAL A 39 -35.34 -13.26 16.11
CA VAL A 39 -33.90 -13.25 15.91
C VAL A 39 -33.40 -12.07 16.72
N ARG A 40 -32.82 -12.36 17.89
CA ARG A 40 -32.03 -11.40 18.66
C ARG A 40 -31.17 -10.72 17.62
N ALA A 41 -31.39 -9.42 17.41
CA ALA A 41 -30.68 -8.64 16.40
C ALA A 41 -29.19 -8.80 16.66
N GLY A 42 -28.60 -9.78 15.97
CA GLY A 42 -27.20 -10.10 16.07
C GLY A 42 -26.50 -8.83 15.64
N ARG A 43 -25.65 -8.31 16.54
CA ARG A 43 -24.82 -7.14 16.30
C ARG A 43 -24.31 -7.21 14.85
N PRO A 44 -24.66 -6.23 13.98
CA PRO A 44 -24.41 -6.39 12.56
C PRO A 44 -22.93 -6.65 12.33
N GLY A 45 -22.64 -7.72 11.57
CA GLY A 45 -21.27 -8.17 11.31
C GLY A 45 -20.42 -7.11 10.59
N PRO A 46 -19.10 -7.34 10.47
CA PRO A 46 -18.18 -6.39 9.87
C PRO A 46 -18.60 -6.01 8.44
N LEU A 47 -18.55 -4.71 8.16
CA LEU A 47 -19.03 -4.13 6.92
C LEU A 47 -18.01 -4.25 5.79
N ALA A 48 -18.49 -4.44 4.57
CA ALA A 48 -17.68 -4.26 3.38
C ALA A 48 -17.18 -2.82 3.26
N ARG A 49 -16.01 -2.63 2.65
CA ARG A 49 -15.36 -1.30 2.48
C ARG A 49 -16.27 -0.26 1.84
N SER A 50 -17.06 -0.63 0.83
CA SER A 50 -18.01 0.29 0.17
C SER A 50 -19.11 0.77 1.11
N SER A 51 -19.65 -0.12 1.93
CA SER A 51 -20.68 0.22 2.93
C SER A 51 -20.09 1.10 4.02
N ALA A 52 -18.90 0.78 4.53
CA ALA A 52 -18.19 1.58 5.52
C ALA A 52 -17.86 2.99 4.99
N ALA A 53 -17.40 3.12 3.74
CA ALA A 53 -17.14 4.41 3.11
C ALA A 53 -18.39 5.29 3.07
N ARG A 54 -19.54 4.71 2.68
CA ARG A 54 -20.84 5.42 2.67
C ARG A 54 -21.25 5.85 4.08
N GLU A 55 -21.05 4.99 5.08
CA GLU A 55 -21.36 5.28 6.47
C GLU A 55 -20.47 6.35 7.11
N LEU A 56 -19.22 6.47 6.64
CA LEU A 56 -18.28 7.51 7.05
C LEU A 56 -18.38 8.77 6.19
N GLY A 57 -19.26 8.80 5.19
CA GLY A 57 -19.42 9.94 4.28
C GLY A 57 -18.19 10.22 3.43
N LEU A 58 -17.37 9.21 3.14
CA LEU A 58 -16.14 9.30 2.34
C LEU A 58 -16.35 8.76 0.93
N LYS A 59 -15.68 9.37 -0.06
CA LYS A 59 -15.56 8.76 -1.39
C LYS A 59 -14.69 7.51 -1.31
N ARG A 60 -14.84 6.59 -2.27
CA ARG A 60 -14.03 5.36 -2.33
C ARG A 60 -12.52 5.63 -2.25
N GLY A 61 -12.05 6.66 -2.97
CA GLY A 61 -10.62 7.02 -2.97
C GLY A 61 -10.13 7.60 -1.63
N GLU A 62 -10.97 8.38 -0.95
CA GLU A 62 -10.70 8.96 0.37
C GLU A 62 -10.70 7.88 1.44
N PHE A 63 -11.64 6.92 1.36
CA PHE A 63 -11.71 5.78 2.27
C PHE A 63 -10.48 4.87 2.17
N GLU A 64 -10.06 4.49 0.95
CA GLU A 64 -8.84 3.68 0.78
C GLU A 64 -7.61 4.42 1.34
N LEU A 65 -7.56 5.74 1.18
CA LEU A 65 -6.50 6.56 1.76
C LEU A 65 -6.58 6.62 3.30
N ALA A 66 -7.79 6.71 3.87
CA ALA A 66 -8.01 6.66 5.32
C ALA A 66 -7.48 5.34 5.92
N VAL A 67 -7.73 4.22 5.23
CA VAL A 67 -7.21 2.90 5.61
C VAL A 67 -5.70 2.86 5.50
N MET A 68 -5.13 3.32 4.39
CA MET A 68 -3.67 3.35 4.20
C MET A 68 -2.97 4.18 5.28
N LEU A 69 -3.51 5.36 5.60
CA LEU A 69 -2.98 6.24 6.63
C LEU A 69 -3.19 5.70 8.06
N GLY A 70 -3.96 4.62 8.22
CA GLY A 70 -4.24 4.01 9.52
C GLY A 70 -5.31 4.74 10.34
N ARG A 71 -6.04 5.68 9.73
CA ARG A 71 -7.15 6.40 10.38
C ARG A 71 -8.38 5.54 10.55
N VAL A 72 -8.57 4.59 9.63
CA VAL A 72 -9.62 3.56 9.69
C VAL A 72 -8.94 2.20 9.71
N ARG A 73 -9.18 1.43 10.76
CA ARG A 73 -8.65 0.06 10.91
C ARG A 73 -9.52 -0.91 10.13
N THR A 74 -8.88 -1.91 9.53
CA THR A 74 -9.59 -3.00 8.83
C THR A 74 -9.20 -4.34 9.42
N VAL A 75 -10.14 -5.25 9.44
CA VAL A 75 -9.97 -6.65 9.86
C VAL A 75 -9.99 -7.56 8.64
N PRO A 76 -9.21 -8.65 8.64
CA PRO A 76 -9.29 -9.66 7.59
C PRO A 76 -10.71 -10.25 7.56
N ASP A 77 -11.24 -10.52 6.37
CA ASP A 77 -12.51 -11.25 6.24
C ASP A 77 -12.25 -12.74 6.53
N PRO A 78 -12.92 -13.34 7.53
CA PRO A 78 -12.77 -14.78 7.80
C PRO A 78 -13.15 -15.66 6.60
N ALA A 79 -13.96 -15.15 5.66
CA ALA A 79 -14.40 -15.87 4.46
C ALA A 79 -13.59 -15.55 3.18
N GLY A 80 -12.54 -14.71 3.22
CA GLY A 80 -11.78 -14.40 2.00
C GLY A 80 -10.64 -13.40 2.12
N VAL A 81 -10.10 -12.98 0.96
CA VAL A 81 -8.92 -12.07 0.86
C VAL A 81 -9.28 -10.59 1.11
N ARG A 82 -10.58 -10.26 1.11
CA ARG A 82 -11.03 -8.87 1.24
C ARG A 82 -10.95 -8.45 2.72
N ARG A 83 -10.66 -7.18 3.00
CA ARG A 83 -10.68 -6.66 4.37
C ARG A 83 -11.98 -5.90 4.63
N ARG A 84 -12.49 -6.01 5.85
CA ARG A 84 -13.74 -5.38 6.30
C ARG A 84 -13.48 -4.38 7.42
N VAL A 85 -14.46 -3.54 7.72
CA VAL A 85 -14.41 -2.59 8.84
C VAL A 85 -15.36 -3.09 9.91
N SER A 86 -14.90 -3.22 11.15
CA SER A 86 -15.80 -3.57 12.26
C SER A 86 -16.77 -2.42 12.54
N ARG A 87 -17.95 -2.73 13.10
CA ARG A 87 -18.91 -1.69 13.46
C ARG A 87 -18.35 -0.76 14.54
N GLU A 88 -17.67 -1.34 15.52
CA GLU A 88 -16.99 -0.61 16.60
C GLU A 88 -15.97 0.40 16.09
N GLU A 89 -15.28 0.09 14.98
CA GLU A 89 -14.35 1.03 14.35
C GLU A 89 -15.07 2.19 13.67
N ILE A 90 -16.24 1.95 13.06
CA ILE A 90 -17.07 3.02 12.48
C ILE A 90 -17.58 3.95 13.57
N ASP A 91 -18.06 3.38 14.68
CA ASP A 91 -18.57 4.14 15.82
C ASP A 91 -17.43 4.97 16.45
N ARG A 92 -16.24 4.38 16.69
CA ARG A 92 -15.04 5.11 17.15
C ARG A 92 -14.69 6.30 16.26
N VAL A 93 -14.71 6.12 14.94
CA VAL A 93 -14.38 7.18 13.99
C VAL A 93 -15.45 8.28 13.99
N ARG A 94 -16.73 7.93 14.17
CA ARG A 94 -17.83 8.90 14.30
C ARG A 94 -17.81 9.67 15.61
N GLU A 95 -17.36 9.05 16.69
CA GLU A 95 -17.18 9.68 18.01
C GLU A 95 -15.97 10.62 18.04
N THR A 96 -15.13 10.62 17.00
CA THR A 96 -13.98 11.53 16.93
C THR A 96 -14.46 12.98 16.78
N PRO A 97 -13.95 13.93 17.59
CA PRO A 97 -14.34 15.33 17.49
C PRO A 97 -14.16 15.91 16.09
N GLY A 98 -15.14 16.71 15.66
CA GLY A 98 -15.14 17.33 14.33
C GLY A 98 -15.44 16.36 13.18
N PHE A 99 -16.01 15.18 13.44
CA PHE A 99 -16.51 14.29 12.40
C PHE A 99 -17.73 14.91 11.68
N PRO A 100 -17.83 14.80 10.34
CA PRO A 100 -16.90 14.12 9.40
C PRO A 100 -15.75 14.98 8.84
N GLU A 101 -15.74 16.28 9.10
CA GLU A 101 -14.81 17.24 8.48
C GLU A 101 -13.35 16.95 8.83
N SER A 102 -13.04 16.64 10.09
CA SER A 102 -11.67 16.33 10.55
C SER A 102 -11.10 15.10 9.83
N LEU A 103 -11.92 14.06 9.64
CA LEU A 103 -11.53 12.88 8.88
C LEU A 103 -11.29 13.20 7.40
N ARG A 104 -12.17 14.01 6.80
CA ARG A 104 -12.04 14.45 5.40
C ARG A 104 -10.80 15.30 5.18
N ASP A 105 -10.50 16.22 6.08
CA ASP A 105 -9.30 17.06 6.02
C ASP A 105 -8.03 16.23 6.17
N GLY A 106 -8.03 15.22 7.05
CA GLY A 106 -6.91 14.31 7.21
C GLY A 106 -6.63 13.46 5.96
N VAL A 107 -7.64 13.16 5.14
CA VAL A 107 -7.47 12.40 3.89
C VAL A 107 -7.50 13.27 2.63
N LYS A 108 -7.57 14.59 2.79
CA LYS A 108 -7.61 15.51 1.67
C LYS A 108 -6.29 15.47 0.93
N THR A 109 -6.35 15.14 -0.36
CA THR A 109 -5.19 15.17 -1.25
C THR A 109 -5.25 16.34 -2.21
N VAL A 110 -4.10 16.97 -2.44
CA VAL A 110 -3.95 18.12 -3.34
C VAL A 110 -2.93 17.84 -4.42
N GLY A 111 -3.13 18.44 -5.60
CA GLY A 111 -2.15 18.44 -6.68
C GLY A 111 -1.07 19.50 -6.50
N THR A 112 -0.16 19.64 -7.47
CA THR A 112 0.94 20.62 -7.44
C THR A 112 0.46 22.06 -7.27
N ALA A 113 -0.60 22.46 -8.00
CA ALA A 113 -1.09 23.84 -7.97
C ALA A 113 -1.68 24.22 -6.60
N GLU A 114 -2.61 23.38 -6.11
CA GLU A 114 -3.23 23.55 -4.79
C GLU A 114 -2.21 23.42 -3.66
N GLY A 115 -1.28 22.46 -3.75
CA GLY A 115 -0.22 22.28 -2.76
C GLY A 115 0.75 23.46 -2.70
N ALA A 116 1.07 24.08 -3.84
CA ALA A 116 1.88 25.29 -3.88
C ALA A 116 1.17 26.49 -3.23
N ALA A 117 -0.15 26.62 -3.46
CA ALA A 117 -0.97 27.64 -2.81
C ALA A 117 -1.06 27.46 -1.29
N LEU A 118 -1.18 26.21 -0.79
CA LEU A 118 -1.20 25.92 0.64
C LEU A 118 0.11 26.29 1.35
N LEU A 119 1.24 26.24 0.63
CA LEU A 119 2.56 26.57 1.16
C LEU A 119 2.97 28.03 0.89
N ASP A 120 2.11 28.81 0.22
CA ASP A 120 2.41 30.17 -0.27
C ASP A 120 3.71 30.26 -1.11
N ILE A 121 3.87 29.32 -2.05
CA ILE A 121 5.03 29.27 -2.95
C ILE A 121 4.62 29.12 -4.42
N THR A 122 5.57 29.33 -5.32
CA THR A 122 5.36 29.06 -6.74
C THR A 122 5.30 27.56 -7.03
N GLN A 123 4.53 27.16 -8.04
CA GLN A 123 4.46 25.75 -8.50
C GLN A 123 5.83 25.18 -8.89
N ALA A 124 6.73 26.03 -9.41
CA ALA A 124 8.09 25.66 -9.75
C ALA A 124 8.93 25.35 -8.50
N ARG A 125 8.77 26.10 -7.40
CA ARG A 125 9.42 25.79 -6.12
C ARG A 125 8.83 24.51 -5.52
N PHE A 126 7.51 24.35 -5.53
CA PHE A 126 6.85 23.12 -5.05
C PHE A 126 7.37 21.88 -5.78
N THR A 127 7.42 21.94 -7.11
CA THR A 127 7.89 20.81 -7.94
C THR A 127 9.34 20.46 -7.63
N ARG A 128 10.20 21.46 -7.39
CA ARG A 128 11.59 21.24 -6.97
C ARG A 128 11.67 20.52 -5.62
N LEU A 129 10.92 20.96 -4.61
CA LEU A 129 10.86 20.33 -3.28
C LEU A 129 10.38 18.88 -3.36
N ALA A 130 9.35 18.64 -4.17
CA ALA A 130 8.83 17.28 -4.38
C ALA A 130 9.84 16.37 -5.09
N ARG A 131 10.51 16.86 -6.15
CA ARG A 131 11.53 16.09 -6.88
C ARG A 131 12.74 15.73 -6.03
N THR A 132 13.12 16.57 -5.08
CA THR A 132 14.18 16.28 -4.11
C THR A 132 13.70 15.44 -2.92
N GLY A 133 12.45 15.00 -2.92
CA GLY A 133 11.91 14.11 -1.90
C GLY A 133 11.59 14.77 -0.56
N VAL A 134 11.68 16.10 -0.47
CA VAL A 134 11.28 16.87 0.74
C VAL A 134 9.78 16.71 0.98
N LEU A 135 9.00 16.76 -0.11
CA LEU A 135 7.57 16.47 -0.09
C LEU A 135 7.35 15.08 -0.68
N THR A 136 6.71 14.20 0.10
CA THR A 136 6.46 12.82 -0.33
C THR A 136 5.02 12.67 -0.81
N PRO A 137 4.79 12.31 -2.08
CA PRO A 137 3.43 12.10 -2.56
C PRO A 137 2.82 10.85 -1.91
N VAL A 138 1.51 10.88 -1.72
CA VAL A 138 0.75 9.78 -1.11
C VAL A 138 0.05 8.91 -2.15
N LYS A 139 -0.30 9.51 -3.29
CA LYS A 139 -0.98 8.83 -4.39
C LYS A 139 -0.56 9.47 -5.72
N PHE A 140 -0.77 8.74 -6.80
CA PHE A 140 -0.71 9.31 -8.14
C PHE A 140 -1.89 8.82 -8.98
N TYR A 141 -2.17 9.52 -10.06
CA TYR A 141 -3.01 9.02 -11.14
C TYR A 141 -2.40 9.40 -12.48
N LEU A 142 -2.86 8.73 -13.53
CA LEU A 142 -2.49 9.06 -14.91
C LEU A 142 -3.61 9.90 -15.51
N ASN A 143 -3.26 11.05 -16.08
CA ASN A 143 -4.25 11.87 -16.77
C ASN A 143 -4.64 11.22 -18.12
N ARG A 144 -5.56 11.85 -18.87
CA ARG A 144 -5.98 11.37 -20.21
C ARG A 144 -4.81 11.22 -21.19
N TYR A 145 -3.76 12.01 -21.00
CA TYR A 145 -2.52 11.99 -21.79
C TYR A 145 -1.44 11.07 -21.21
N ARG A 146 -1.78 10.27 -20.19
CA ARG A 146 -0.90 9.34 -19.48
C ARG A 146 0.29 9.98 -18.76
N ALA A 147 0.24 11.29 -18.51
CA ALA A 147 1.19 11.95 -17.62
C ALA A 147 0.84 11.65 -16.17
N VAL A 148 1.87 11.47 -15.35
CA VAL A 148 1.76 11.17 -13.92
C VAL A 148 1.42 12.44 -13.17
N VAL A 149 0.27 12.45 -12.50
CA VAL A 149 -0.12 13.50 -11.57
C VAL A 149 0.06 12.98 -10.16
N TRP A 150 0.95 13.62 -9.42
CA TRP A 150 1.24 13.32 -8.02
C TRP A 150 0.30 14.08 -7.10
N LEU A 151 -0.17 13.39 -6.07
CA LEU A 151 -1.06 13.92 -5.05
C LEU A 151 -0.37 13.87 -3.68
N TYR A 152 -0.50 14.95 -2.92
CA TYR A 152 0.12 15.14 -1.61
C TYR A 152 -0.96 15.31 -0.56
N LEU A 153 -0.69 14.93 0.69
CA LEU A 153 -1.64 15.10 1.77
C LEU A 153 -1.67 16.58 2.18
N ALA A 154 -2.85 17.20 2.17
CA ALA A 154 -2.99 18.62 2.50
C ALA A 154 -2.54 18.92 3.93
N GLU A 155 -2.84 18.01 4.86
CA GLU A 155 -2.41 18.08 6.26
C GLU A 155 -0.88 18.09 6.40
N GLU A 156 -0.17 17.15 5.77
CA GLU A 156 1.31 17.13 5.81
C GLU A 156 1.94 18.38 5.22
N LEU A 157 1.31 18.99 4.21
CA LEU A 157 1.79 20.27 3.67
C LEU A 157 1.61 21.41 4.67
N ARG A 158 0.47 21.46 5.38
CA ARG A 158 0.25 22.46 6.42
C ARG A 158 1.21 22.28 7.60
N GLU A 159 1.43 21.05 8.05
CA GLU A 159 2.42 20.72 9.07
C GLU A 159 3.83 21.09 8.62
N PHE A 160 4.16 20.81 7.35
CA PHE A 160 5.44 21.19 6.77
C PHE A 160 5.63 22.71 6.79
N ALA A 161 4.60 23.48 6.45
CA ALA A 161 4.62 24.95 6.50
C ALA A 161 4.70 25.51 7.92
N ALA A 162 4.01 24.87 8.87
CA ALA A 162 3.99 25.31 10.27
C ALA A 162 5.32 25.06 11.00
N CYS A 163 6.14 24.12 10.51
CA CYS A 163 7.43 23.81 11.11
C CYS A 163 8.50 24.84 10.73
N GLU A 164 8.98 25.61 11.72
CA GLU A 164 9.98 26.66 11.53
C GLU A 164 11.28 26.16 10.87
N ALA A 165 11.68 24.91 11.14
CA ALA A 165 12.86 24.30 10.53
C ALA A 165 12.77 24.20 9.00
N ASN A 166 11.55 24.20 8.44
CA ASN A 166 11.31 24.14 7.00
C ASN A 166 11.17 25.52 6.34
N ALA A 167 11.10 26.60 7.11
CA ALA A 167 10.95 27.95 6.58
C ALA A 167 12.02 28.33 5.53
N PRO A 168 13.31 27.93 5.67
CA PRO A 168 14.34 28.18 4.65
C PRO A 168 14.14 27.41 3.34
N LEU A 169 13.29 26.38 3.31
CA LEU A 169 12.96 25.62 2.10
C LEU A 169 11.81 26.27 1.32
N LEU A 170 10.93 26.99 2.03
CA LEU A 170 9.80 27.72 1.45
C LEU A 170 10.23 29.09 0.92
N THR A 171 11.12 29.75 1.66
CA THR A 171 11.64 31.09 1.38
C THR A 171 13.08 31.04 0.85
N GLY A 172 13.53 32.09 0.15
CA GLY A 172 14.94 32.22 -0.23
C GLY A 172 15.47 31.21 -1.27
N ARG A 173 16.79 30.96 -1.18
CA ARG A 173 17.58 30.15 -2.13
C ARG A 173 17.55 28.67 -1.71
N ALA A 174 17.29 27.79 -2.68
CA ALA A 174 17.35 26.35 -2.44
C ALA A 174 18.77 25.91 -2.00
N PRO A 175 18.89 25.03 -0.98
CA PRO A 175 20.17 24.52 -0.51
C PRO A 175 21.02 23.90 -1.63
N ASP A 176 22.34 23.98 -1.49
CA ASP A 176 23.30 23.58 -2.50
C ASP A 176 23.16 22.12 -2.94
N MET A 177 22.99 21.23 -1.96
CA MET A 177 22.73 19.81 -2.20
C MET A 177 21.46 19.59 -3.03
N MET A 178 20.38 20.31 -2.70
CA MET A 178 19.10 20.24 -3.42
C MET A 178 19.27 20.71 -4.88
N ARG A 179 20.04 21.78 -5.09
CA ARG A 179 20.34 22.29 -6.43
C ARG A 179 21.16 21.28 -7.25
N ALA A 180 22.20 20.69 -6.66
CA ALA A 180 23.02 19.69 -7.32
C ALA A 180 22.19 18.47 -7.77
N GLN A 181 21.30 17.97 -6.91
CA GLN A 181 20.37 16.88 -7.23
C GLN A 181 19.39 17.23 -8.37
N LEU A 182 18.88 18.46 -8.39
CA LEU A 182 17.99 18.89 -9.46
C LEU A 182 18.73 19.02 -10.80
N THR A 183 19.98 19.50 -10.77
CA THR A 183 20.83 19.60 -11.98
C THR A 183 21.19 18.23 -12.54
N SER A 184 21.38 17.20 -11.69
CA SER A 184 21.58 15.82 -12.17
C SER A 184 20.31 15.17 -12.75
N GLY A 185 19.17 15.87 -12.66
CA GLY A 185 17.89 15.38 -13.18
C GLY A 185 17.17 14.41 -12.24
N ALA A 186 17.65 14.21 -11.01
CA ALA A 186 17.03 13.29 -10.06
C ALA A 186 15.56 13.62 -9.80
N ASP A 187 14.74 12.58 -9.61
CA ASP A 187 13.34 12.69 -9.20
C ASP A 187 13.01 11.57 -8.20
N LEU A 188 13.00 11.93 -6.92
CA LEU A 188 12.80 11.00 -5.81
C LEU A 188 11.32 10.76 -5.50
N ARG A 189 10.37 11.37 -6.24
CA ARG A 189 8.94 11.22 -5.97
C ARG A 189 8.48 9.77 -6.03
N ALA A 190 8.89 9.03 -7.06
CA ALA A 190 8.54 7.63 -7.20
C ALA A 190 9.16 6.76 -6.09
N ARG A 191 10.46 6.95 -5.82
CA ARG A 191 11.19 6.25 -4.75
C ARG A 191 10.55 6.48 -3.37
N ASN A 192 10.27 7.74 -3.01
CA ASN A 192 9.67 8.06 -1.71
C ASN A 192 8.23 7.57 -1.61
N TRP A 193 7.46 7.64 -2.71
CA TRP A 193 6.12 7.05 -2.77
C TRP A 193 6.16 5.54 -2.54
N ARG A 194 7.08 4.80 -3.19
CA ARG A 194 7.24 3.36 -2.97
C ARG A 194 7.61 3.03 -1.53
N ARG A 195 8.59 3.74 -0.94
CA ARG A 195 8.96 3.59 0.47
C ARG A 195 7.75 3.77 1.39
N ARG A 196 6.94 4.80 1.14
CA ARG A 196 5.72 5.06 1.88
C ARG A 196 4.68 3.95 1.69
N GLN A 197 4.51 3.47 0.45
CA GLN A 197 3.60 2.40 0.11
C GLN A 197 3.98 1.07 0.77
N VAL A 198 5.27 0.73 0.82
CA VAL A 198 5.79 -0.44 1.56
C VAL A 198 5.39 -0.35 3.03
N GLY A 199 5.60 0.80 3.67
CA GLY A 199 5.21 1.01 5.07
C GLY A 199 3.71 0.82 5.32
N PHE A 200 2.86 1.31 4.40
CA PHE A 200 1.40 1.12 4.48
C PHE A 200 0.97 -0.33 4.35
N LEU A 201 1.57 -1.05 3.41
CA LEU A 201 1.23 -2.45 3.15
C LEU A 201 1.76 -3.37 4.25
N LEU A 202 2.95 -3.11 4.79
CA LEU A 202 3.51 -3.88 5.90
C LEU A 202 2.70 -3.77 7.19
N ARG A 203 2.04 -2.63 7.46
CA ARG A 203 1.10 -2.50 8.59
C ARG A 203 -0.17 -3.32 8.42
N GLN A 204 -0.55 -3.63 7.18
CA GLN A 204 -1.69 -4.48 6.87
C GLN A 204 -1.30 -5.97 6.76
N ALA A 205 -0.03 -6.29 6.58
CA ALA A 205 0.43 -7.67 6.50
C ALA A 205 0.36 -8.35 7.88
N GLU A 206 -0.36 -9.46 7.95
CA GLU A 206 -0.57 -10.24 9.19
C GLU A 206 0.51 -11.30 9.34
N GLY A 207 0.84 -12.00 8.25
CA GLY A 207 1.78 -13.11 8.25
C GLY A 207 3.18 -12.76 7.72
N PRO A 208 4.21 -13.55 8.08
CA PRO A 208 5.55 -13.40 7.50
C PRO A 208 5.56 -13.48 5.96
N TRP A 209 4.76 -14.38 5.37
CA TRP A 209 4.66 -14.51 3.91
C TRP A 209 4.02 -13.29 3.24
N GLU A 210 3.04 -12.65 3.88
CA GLU A 210 2.44 -11.42 3.36
C GLU A 210 3.44 -10.26 3.40
N ARG A 211 4.21 -10.15 4.48
CA ARG A 211 5.29 -9.14 4.60
C ARG A 211 6.32 -9.30 3.48
N VAL A 212 6.74 -10.53 3.20
CA VAL A 212 7.66 -10.86 2.10
C VAL A 212 7.02 -10.53 0.74
N ALA A 213 5.74 -10.87 0.54
CA ALA A 213 5.04 -10.57 -0.70
C ALA A 213 4.92 -9.05 -0.96
N VAL A 214 4.73 -8.25 0.09
CA VAL A 214 4.79 -6.79 0.01
C VAL A 214 6.15 -6.34 -0.52
N THR A 215 7.26 -6.74 0.11
CA THR A 215 8.60 -6.37 -0.36
C THR A 215 8.89 -6.86 -1.77
N ALA A 216 8.48 -8.08 -2.12
CA ALA A 216 8.66 -8.67 -3.45
C ALA A 216 7.92 -7.88 -4.54
N SER A 217 6.78 -7.27 -4.22
CA SER A 217 5.93 -6.56 -5.19
C SER A 217 6.55 -5.29 -5.77
N PHE A 218 7.60 -4.74 -5.15
CA PHE A 218 8.34 -3.58 -5.64
C PHE A 218 9.64 -3.95 -6.35
N LEU A 219 10.01 -5.24 -6.39
CA LEU A 219 11.20 -5.70 -7.11
C LEU A 219 10.85 -6.08 -8.54
N ASP A 220 11.80 -5.85 -9.44
CA ASP A 220 11.72 -6.32 -10.81
C ASP A 220 11.51 -7.86 -10.85
N PRO A 221 10.60 -8.39 -11.68
CA PRO A 221 10.32 -9.82 -11.75
C PRO A 221 11.55 -10.70 -12.04
N MET A 222 12.51 -10.22 -12.84
CA MET A 222 13.74 -10.98 -13.10
C MET A 222 14.63 -11.03 -11.85
N SER A 223 14.78 -9.90 -11.16
CA SER A 223 15.48 -9.83 -9.88
C SER A 223 14.86 -10.73 -8.82
N LEU A 224 13.52 -10.77 -8.75
CA LEU A 224 12.78 -11.65 -7.85
C LEU A 224 13.01 -13.14 -8.17
N ALA A 225 12.98 -13.51 -9.45
CA ALA A 225 13.22 -14.89 -9.88
C ALA A 225 14.65 -15.38 -9.59
N GLN A 226 15.64 -14.48 -9.57
CA GLN A 226 17.01 -14.80 -9.17
C GLN A 226 17.13 -15.06 -7.66
N LEU A 227 16.41 -14.30 -6.83
CA LEU A 227 16.42 -14.46 -5.37
C LEU A 227 15.59 -15.66 -4.91
N VAL A 228 14.42 -15.86 -5.49
CA VAL A 228 13.47 -16.92 -5.12
C VAL A 228 13.50 -18.01 -6.19
N ARG A 229 14.37 -19.01 -5.99
CA ARG A 229 14.57 -20.10 -6.95
C ARG A 229 13.42 -21.13 -6.93
N ASP A 230 12.72 -21.29 -5.81
CA ASP A 230 11.60 -22.23 -5.69
C ASP A 230 10.36 -21.66 -6.43
N PRO A 231 9.85 -22.34 -7.48
CA PRO A 231 8.67 -21.88 -8.22
C PRO A 231 7.40 -21.84 -7.35
N TYR A 232 7.28 -22.70 -6.33
CA TYR A 232 6.11 -22.71 -5.45
C TYR A 232 6.10 -21.51 -4.51
N GLU A 233 7.26 -21.12 -3.98
CA GLU A 233 7.40 -19.90 -3.19
C GLU A 233 7.05 -18.67 -4.05
N ARG A 234 7.55 -18.60 -5.28
CA ARG A 234 7.19 -17.53 -6.23
C ARG A 234 5.70 -17.46 -6.51
N ALA A 235 5.07 -18.59 -6.80
CA ALA A 235 3.63 -18.65 -7.04
C ALA A 235 2.83 -18.22 -5.81
N TYR A 236 3.28 -18.60 -4.62
CA TYR A 236 2.65 -18.19 -3.37
C TYR A 236 2.80 -16.70 -3.10
N LEU A 237 3.99 -16.13 -3.33
CA LEU A 237 4.22 -14.69 -3.24
C LEU A 237 3.32 -13.92 -4.22
N HIS A 238 3.23 -14.37 -5.48
CA HIS A 238 2.36 -13.73 -6.46
C HIS A 238 0.88 -13.73 -6.04
N ARG A 239 0.41 -14.79 -5.37
CA ARG A 239 -0.95 -14.86 -4.84
C ARG A 239 -1.19 -13.89 -3.68
N LEU A 240 -0.17 -13.65 -2.85
CA LEU A 240 -0.22 -12.75 -1.70
C LEU A 240 0.11 -11.30 -2.06
N SER A 241 0.59 -11.05 -3.29
CA SER A 241 0.95 -9.71 -3.74
C SER A 241 -0.22 -8.73 -3.59
N PRO A 242 0.07 -7.47 -3.20
CA PRO A 242 -0.93 -6.41 -3.17
C PRO A 242 -1.67 -6.29 -4.51
N GLN A 243 -2.93 -5.86 -4.45
CA GLN A 243 -3.74 -5.70 -5.65
C GLN A 243 -3.11 -4.68 -6.61
N PRO A 244 -3.07 -4.96 -7.93
CA PRO A 244 -2.51 -4.03 -8.91
C PRO A 244 -3.21 -2.67 -8.87
N LEU A 245 -2.42 -1.59 -8.99
CA LEU A 245 -2.92 -0.21 -8.99
C LEU A 245 -3.72 0.15 -10.25
N THR A 246 -3.58 -0.63 -11.33
CA THR A 246 -4.32 -0.49 -12.56
C THR A 246 -5.04 -1.78 -12.91
N GLN A 247 -6.21 -1.67 -13.52
CA GLN A 247 -6.96 -2.79 -14.08
C GLN A 247 -6.83 -2.84 -15.62
N ALA A 248 -5.93 -2.03 -16.19
CA ALA A 248 -5.62 -2.07 -17.61
C ALA A 248 -4.97 -3.40 -17.99
N GLY A 249 -5.10 -3.81 -19.26
CA GLY A 249 -4.47 -5.02 -19.76
C GLY A 249 -2.93 -4.99 -19.61
N PRO A 250 -2.26 -6.15 -19.53
CA PRO A 250 -0.81 -6.24 -19.27
C PRO A 250 0.04 -5.41 -20.25
N GLU A 251 -0.29 -5.45 -21.53
CA GLU A 251 0.42 -4.74 -22.62
C GLU A 251 -0.03 -3.28 -22.81
N SER A 252 -0.83 -2.74 -21.89
CA SER A 252 -1.30 -1.36 -22.01
C SER A 252 -0.16 -0.38 -21.69
N PRO A 253 -0.03 0.73 -22.44
CA PRO A 253 0.90 1.80 -22.07
C PRO A 253 0.70 2.33 -20.65
N THR A 254 -0.54 2.28 -20.15
CA THR A 254 -0.88 2.63 -18.76
C THR A 254 -0.21 1.69 -17.77
N THR A 255 -0.21 0.39 -18.06
CA THR A 255 0.41 -0.64 -17.22
C THR A 255 1.91 -0.45 -17.15
N HIS A 256 2.59 -0.24 -18.27
CA HIS A 256 4.04 0.04 -18.27
C HIS A 256 4.43 1.30 -17.49
N ILE A 257 3.62 2.37 -17.54
CA ILE A 257 3.88 3.58 -16.75
C ILE A 257 3.71 3.29 -15.26
N VAL A 258 2.65 2.56 -14.88
CA VAL A 258 2.43 2.15 -13.48
C VAL A 258 3.56 1.25 -13.01
N GLU A 259 3.95 0.24 -13.79
CA GLU A 259 5.05 -0.67 -13.49
C GLU A 259 6.37 0.06 -13.28
N ARG A 260 6.67 1.08 -14.09
CA ARG A 260 7.87 1.92 -13.92
C ARG A 260 7.84 2.72 -12.62
N ILE A 261 6.65 3.11 -12.13
CA ILE A 261 6.52 3.84 -10.86
C ILE A 261 6.57 2.88 -9.68
N THR A 262 5.97 1.69 -9.80
CA THR A 262 5.88 0.70 -8.72
C THR A 262 7.13 -0.14 -8.55
N THR A 263 7.89 -0.36 -9.63
CA THR A 263 9.13 -1.14 -9.58
C THR A 263 10.30 -0.25 -9.16
N ALA A 264 11.11 -0.73 -8.23
CA ALA A 264 12.34 -0.07 -7.80
C ALA A 264 13.39 -0.07 -8.91
N ASP A 265 13.98 1.09 -9.15
CA ASP A 265 14.99 1.36 -10.18
C ASP A 265 16.31 1.90 -9.61
N ASP A 266 16.27 2.44 -8.39
CA ASP A 266 17.43 2.96 -7.67
C ASP A 266 18.26 1.81 -7.05
N PRO A 267 19.59 1.77 -7.24
CA PRO A 267 20.42 0.66 -6.81
C PRO A 267 20.45 0.49 -5.28
N ASP A 268 20.38 1.57 -4.51
CA ASP A 268 20.34 1.52 -3.05
C ASP A 268 18.98 0.99 -2.58
N GLU A 269 17.89 1.43 -3.22
CA GLU A 269 16.53 0.93 -2.97
C GLU A 269 16.44 -0.57 -3.28
N ILE A 270 16.95 -1.01 -4.43
CA ILE A 270 16.97 -2.42 -4.84
C ILE A 270 17.78 -3.26 -3.85
N SER A 271 18.96 -2.79 -3.45
CA SER A 271 19.83 -3.50 -2.49
C SER A 271 19.13 -3.67 -1.14
N TRP A 272 18.50 -2.60 -0.64
CA TRP A 272 17.71 -2.65 0.60
C TRP A 272 16.51 -3.60 0.48
N LEU A 273 15.74 -3.55 -0.61
CA LEU A 273 14.61 -4.46 -0.84
C LEU A 273 15.05 -5.93 -0.91
N ARG A 274 16.16 -6.22 -1.60
CA ARG A 274 16.73 -7.58 -1.69
C ARG A 274 17.15 -8.11 -0.33
N ALA A 275 17.84 -7.30 0.47
CA ALA A 275 18.24 -7.69 1.83
C ALA A 275 17.02 -8.01 2.72
N ASN A 276 16.00 -7.14 2.71
CA ASN A 276 14.76 -7.37 3.45
C ASN A 276 14.00 -8.62 2.96
N LEU A 277 13.98 -8.84 1.64
CA LEU A 277 13.34 -10.02 1.07
C LEU A 277 14.04 -11.30 1.53
N SER A 278 15.38 -11.35 1.49
CA SER A 278 16.15 -12.51 1.94
C SER A 278 15.93 -12.81 3.42
N LEU A 279 15.94 -11.78 4.28
CA LEU A 279 15.67 -11.93 5.70
C LEU A 279 14.24 -12.43 5.95
N GLY A 280 13.25 -11.80 5.32
CA GLY A 280 11.84 -12.16 5.47
C GLY A 280 11.54 -13.56 4.95
N LEU A 281 12.17 -14.01 3.86
CA LEU A 281 12.03 -15.38 3.36
C LEU A 281 12.55 -16.42 4.36
N ALA A 282 13.69 -16.14 5.00
CA ALA A 282 14.22 -17.03 6.03
C ALA A 282 13.25 -17.16 7.21
N GLU A 283 12.68 -16.05 7.66
CA GLU A 283 11.66 -16.03 8.72
C GLU A 283 10.38 -16.76 8.30
N ALA A 284 9.86 -16.46 7.11
CA ALA A 284 8.62 -17.06 6.60
C ALA A 284 8.74 -18.58 6.47
N ARG A 285 9.87 -19.08 5.95
CA ARG A 285 10.17 -20.51 5.84
C ARG A 285 10.23 -21.20 7.21
N ARG A 286 10.81 -20.53 8.22
CA ARG A 286 10.86 -21.03 9.60
C ARG A 286 9.47 -21.15 10.22
N HIS A 287 8.60 -20.17 9.97
CA HIS A 287 7.23 -20.19 10.47
C HIS A 287 6.37 -21.25 9.77
N ARG A 288 6.38 -21.26 8.43
CA ARG A 288 5.63 -22.24 7.64
C ARG A 288 6.21 -22.33 6.22
N PRO A 289 6.52 -23.52 5.68
CA PRO A 289 6.92 -23.63 4.28
C PRO A 289 5.78 -23.22 3.34
N ALA A 290 6.12 -22.73 2.14
CA ALA A 290 5.11 -22.36 1.14
C ALA A 290 4.18 -23.54 0.81
N PRO A 291 2.88 -23.29 0.57
CA PRO A 291 1.93 -24.34 0.18
C PRO A 291 2.41 -25.06 -1.10
N ARG A 292 2.45 -26.39 -1.05
CA ARG A 292 2.81 -27.23 -2.20
C ARG A 292 1.64 -28.15 -2.56
N PRO A 293 1.33 -28.35 -3.86
CA PRO A 293 0.34 -29.34 -4.27
C PRO A 293 0.72 -30.73 -3.71
N GLY A 294 -0.25 -31.44 -3.14
CA GLY A 294 -0.06 -32.80 -2.62
C GLY A 294 0.49 -32.92 -1.20
N ARG A 295 0.88 -31.82 -0.53
CA ARG A 295 1.22 -31.84 0.90
C ARG A 295 0.07 -31.19 1.68
N PRO A 296 -0.65 -31.93 2.54
CA PRO A 296 -1.67 -31.31 3.37
C PRO A 296 -1.05 -30.19 4.21
N PRO A 297 -1.76 -29.08 4.45
CA PRO A 297 -1.27 -28.04 5.33
C PRO A 297 -0.95 -28.70 6.67
N LEU A 298 0.27 -28.54 7.15
CA LEU A 298 0.59 -28.88 8.53
C LEU A 298 -0.28 -27.96 9.39
N SER A 299 -1.43 -28.46 9.82
CA SER A 299 -2.17 -27.87 10.92
C SER A 299 -1.18 -27.84 12.06
N ALA A 300 -0.76 -26.64 12.46
CA ALA A 300 -0.08 -26.46 13.72
C ALA A 300 -1.11 -26.85 14.77
N THR A 301 -1.17 -28.14 15.12
CA THR A 301 -1.68 -28.57 16.41
C THR A 301 -0.77 -27.88 17.40
N VAL A 302 -1.26 -26.76 17.93
CA VAL A 302 -0.83 -26.28 19.24
C VAL A 302 -1.04 -27.48 20.14
N ARG A 303 0.05 -28.24 20.40
CA ARG A 303 0.08 -29.13 21.53
C ARG A 303 -0.26 -28.24 22.72
N PRO A 304 -1.32 -28.50 23.50
CA PRO A 304 -1.48 -27.82 24.76
C PRO A 304 -0.17 -28.07 25.52
N HIS A 305 0.65 -27.04 25.68
CA HIS A 305 1.69 -27.07 26.68
C HIS A 305 0.95 -27.39 27.98
N GLY A 306 1.29 -28.53 28.57
CA GLY A 306 0.88 -28.84 29.93
C GLY A 306 1.16 -27.61 30.77
N ALA A 307 0.16 -27.21 31.54
CA ALA A 307 0.22 -26.07 32.43
C ALA A 307 1.55 -26.08 33.21
N PRO A 308 2.29 -24.97 33.29
CA PRO A 308 3.35 -24.88 34.27
C PRO A 308 2.69 -24.92 35.65
N GLU A 309 2.96 -26.01 36.36
CA GLU A 309 2.66 -26.20 37.76
C GLU A 309 3.22 -25.00 38.54
N GLN A 310 2.32 -24.22 39.15
CA GLN A 310 2.68 -23.07 39.96
C GLN A 310 3.47 -23.56 41.19
N PRO A 311 4.70 -23.06 41.44
CA PRO A 311 5.36 -23.26 42.71
C PRO A 311 4.58 -22.52 43.80
N GLN A 312 4.11 -23.26 44.80
CA GLN A 312 3.46 -22.71 45.98
C GLN A 312 4.44 -21.79 46.73
N THR A 313 3.99 -20.57 46.99
CA THR A 313 4.69 -19.59 47.83
C THR A 313 4.27 -19.81 49.29
N PRO A 314 5.19 -20.06 50.23
CA PRO A 314 4.91 -19.81 51.63
C PRO A 314 5.22 -18.34 51.95
N ALA A 315 4.23 -17.66 52.53
CA ALA A 315 4.38 -16.34 53.12
C ALA A 315 5.04 -16.47 54.50
N LEU A 316 6.05 -15.62 54.78
CA LEU A 316 6.22 -14.84 56.02
C LEU A 316 7.65 -14.27 56.12
N GLY A 317 7.74 -12.98 56.46
CA GLY A 317 8.92 -12.44 57.12
C GLY A 317 9.38 -11.07 56.60
N ASP A 318 8.87 -10.03 57.23
CA ASP A 318 9.37 -8.65 57.13
C ASP A 318 10.89 -8.56 57.35
N ASN A 319 11.58 -7.77 56.51
CA ASN A 319 12.39 -6.68 57.04
C ASN A 319 12.81 -5.66 55.96
N CYS A 320 12.71 -4.41 56.37
CA CYS A 320 13.10 -3.19 55.69
C CYS A 320 14.62 -2.99 55.76
N GLY A 321 15.25 -2.39 54.73
CA GLY A 321 16.55 -1.74 54.93
C GLY A 321 17.51 -1.71 53.73
N ALA A 322 17.43 -0.62 52.96
CA ALA A 322 18.54 0.17 52.41
C ALA A 322 19.40 -0.32 51.22
N ALA A 323 19.74 0.70 50.41
CA ALA A 323 20.90 0.86 49.55
C ALA A 323 20.91 0.12 48.21
N TRP A 324 20.63 0.84 47.10
CA TRP A 324 21.69 1.35 46.22
C TRP A 324 21.14 2.14 45.01
N ALA A 325 21.70 3.34 44.84
CA ALA A 325 21.80 4.05 43.57
C ALA A 325 23.09 3.60 42.85
N SER A 326 23.20 3.98 41.58
CA SER A 326 24.29 3.64 40.62
C SER A 326 24.07 2.27 39.98
N GLU A 327 24.21 2.03 38.68
CA GLU A 327 25.18 2.57 37.75
C GLU A 327 24.61 2.54 36.32
N ALA A 328 24.62 3.69 35.67
CA ALA A 328 24.81 3.77 34.24
C ALA A 328 26.30 3.56 33.95
N ALA A 329 26.64 2.63 33.04
CA ALA A 329 27.78 2.68 32.10
C ALA A 329 28.24 1.27 31.71
N SER A 330 28.27 1.04 30.39
CA SER A 330 29.14 0.14 29.60
C SER A 330 28.28 -0.64 28.59
N SER A 331 28.49 -0.58 27.28
CA SER A 331 29.75 -0.39 26.57
C SER A 331 29.57 0.42 25.29
N ALA A 332 30.36 1.48 25.18
CA ALA A 332 30.75 2.07 23.91
C ALA A 332 31.79 1.15 23.24
N VAL A 333 31.59 0.82 21.96
CA VAL A 333 32.64 0.29 21.09
C VAL A 333 32.87 1.31 19.97
N THR A 334 33.92 2.08 20.21
CA THR A 334 34.93 2.66 19.31
C THR A 334 34.68 2.64 17.80
N ALA A 335 34.52 3.84 17.23
CA ALA A 335 34.83 4.15 15.85
C ALA A 335 36.33 4.50 15.70
N PRO A 336 37.00 4.16 14.58
CA PRO A 336 38.24 4.82 14.19
C PRO A 336 38.00 5.94 13.16
N ALA A 337 38.62 7.09 13.43
CA ALA A 337 38.72 8.27 12.57
C ALA A 337 39.92 8.16 11.58
N PRO A 338 40.07 9.07 10.60
CA PRO A 338 40.65 8.79 9.29
C PRO A 338 42.15 9.09 9.18
N LEU A 339 42.80 8.45 8.19
CA LEU A 339 44.13 8.83 7.70
C LEU A 339 44.01 9.52 6.34
N SER A 340 44.37 10.79 6.31
CA SER A 340 44.64 11.57 5.11
C SER A 340 46.04 11.24 4.57
N ARG A 341 46.17 11.02 3.26
CA ARG A 341 47.41 11.33 2.54
C ARG A 341 47.09 11.81 1.13
N GLU A 342 47.69 12.94 0.80
CA GLU A 342 47.48 13.72 -0.42
C GLU A 342 48.15 13.12 -1.67
N ARG A 343 47.43 13.32 -2.78
CA ARG A 343 47.85 13.64 -4.15
C ARG A 343 48.90 12.77 -4.85
N ASP A 344 48.45 12.13 -5.93
CA ASP A 344 49.18 12.17 -7.19
C ASP A 344 48.22 12.41 -8.37
N THR A 345 48.75 13.12 -9.35
CA THR A 345 48.12 13.77 -10.49
C THR A 345 48.03 12.85 -11.71
N GLY A 346 46.92 12.97 -12.45
CA GLY A 346 46.92 12.78 -13.90
C GLY A 346 46.49 11.42 -14.44
N ARG A 347 45.19 11.26 -14.74
CA ARG A 347 44.76 10.85 -16.09
C ARG A 347 43.28 11.12 -16.32
N ARG A 348 43.01 11.79 -17.43
CA ARG A 348 41.71 12.15 -17.97
C ARG A 348 41.20 10.93 -18.75
N GLU A 349 40.17 10.25 -18.27
CA GLU A 349 39.50 9.19 -19.04
C GLU A 349 38.01 9.52 -19.20
N GLU A 350 37.65 9.94 -20.41
CA GLU A 350 36.28 10.11 -20.88
C GLU A 350 35.57 8.76 -21.00
N PRO A 351 34.29 8.61 -20.59
CA PRO A 351 33.50 7.45 -20.97
C PRO A 351 32.97 7.62 -22.40
N ARG A 352 33.81 7.30 -23.37
CA ARG A 352 33.39 7.04 -24.76
C ARG A 352 32.71 5.66 -24.80
N GLY A 353 31.42 5.59 -25.11
CA GLY A 353 30.84 4.28 -25.47
C GLY A 353 29.34 4.15 -25.69
N LEU A 354 28.47 5.00 -25.14
CA LEU A 354 27.02 4.72 -25.18
C LEU A 354 26.34 5.04 -26.53
N LEU A 355 26.92 5.93 -27.34
CA LEU A 355 26.32 6.37 -28.61
C LEU A 355 26.70 5.50 -29.82
N ARG A 356 27.59 4.51 -29.67
CA ARG A 356 27.98 3.58 -30.74
C ARG A 356 27.06 2.36 -30.85
N TRP A 357 26.26 2.08 -29.82
CA TRP A 357 25.30 0.97 -29.83
C TRP A 357 24.01 1.32 -30.61
N LEU A 358 23.57 2.59 -30.57
CA LEU A 358 22.34 3.03 -31.24
C LEU A 358 22.44 3.22 -32.77
N ARG A 359 23.62 3.11 -33.38
CA ARG A 359 23.79 3.20 -34.85
C ARG A 359 23.82 1.85 -35.60
N ARG A 360 23.69 0.70 -34.91
CA ARG A 360 23.70 -0.63 -35.57
C ARG A 360 22.33 -1.22 -35.90
N ARG A 361 21.21 -0.50 -35.71
CA ARG A 361 19.84 -1.00 -36.01
C ARG A 361 19.01 -0.17 -36.99
N ARG A 362 19.61 0.80 -37.70
CA ARG A 362 18.98 1.43 -38.88
C ARG A 362 19.81 1.15 -40.12
N GLY A 363 19.69 -0.08 -40.63
CA GLY A 363 19.99 -0.40 -42.02
C GLY A 363 18.67 -0.48 -42.77
N ARG A 364 18.43 0.51 -43.63
CA ARG A 364 17.45 0.50 -44.72
C ARG A 364 17.86 -0.61 -45.72
N PRO A 365 16.95 -1.05 -46.61
CA PRO A 365 17.20 -0.66 -47.99
C PRO A 365 15.94 -0.11 -48.67
N GLU A 366 16.16 0.87 -49.52
CA GLU A 366 15.35 1.07 -50.73
C GLU A 366 16.05 0.25 -51.82
N ASP A 367 15.28 -0.56 -52.53
CA ASP A 367 14.91 -0.33 -53.94
C ASP A 367 13.65 -1.16 -54.24
#